data_AF-A0A6P9AZ63-F1
#
_entry.id   AF-A0A6P9AZ63-F1
#
_cell.length_a   1.000
_cell.length_b   1.000
_cell.length_c   1.000
_cell.angle_alpha   90.00
_cell.angle_beta   90.00
_cell.angle_gamma   90.00
#
_symmetry.space_group_name_H-M   'P 1'
#
loop_
_entity.id
_entity.type
_entity.pdbx_description
1 polymer ?
#
loop_
_entity_poly.entity_id
_entity_poly.type
_entity_poly.pdbx_seq_one_letter_code
_entity_poly.pdbx_strand_id
1 'polypeptide(L)'
;VHLPRTVYREILSSPFFQMHDYTLRKVLDSDLKGEVKVNAPPAPTLTRKEDAFKDYLFKSVDCALVVTQRLYGENHLAVPLRNTTGEAIMVLDLNLGPRQQLSPCAHKDLQKMLKIAQAATHEILKEDSGDLEPYYVL
;
A
#
# COMPACT_ATOMS: atom_id res chain seq x y z
N VAL A 1 6.72 -19.58 -7.63
CA VAL A 1 5.39 -19.16 -7.10
C VAL A 1 5.47 -17.66 -6.97
N HIS A 2 4.90 -16.88 -7.89
CA HIS A 2 4.77 -15.42 -7.71
C HIS A 2 3.46 -15.16 -6.97
N LEU A 3 3.51 -14.46 -5.84
CA LEU A 3 2.34 -14.01 -5.11
C LEU A 3 1.73 -12.72 -5.73
N PRO A 4 0.40 -12.55 -5.61
CA PRO A 4 -0.38 -11.42 -6.13
C PRO A 4 0.07 -10.04 -5.61
N ARG A 5 -0.07 -8.98 -6.41
CA ARG A 5 0.05 -7.58 -5.94
C ARG A 5 -1.22 -7.23 -5.16
N THR A 6 -1.09 -6.58 -4.01
CA THR A 6 -2.23 -6.32 -3.12
C THR A 6 -2.21 -4.88 -2.62
N VAL A 7 -3.38 -4.27 -2.45
CA VAL A 7 -3.55 -2.96 -1.83
C VAL A 7 -4.35 -3.10 -0.55
N TYR A 8 -3.79 -2.54 0.52
CA TYR A 8 -4.44 -2.44 1.81
C TYR A 8 -4.77 -0.99 2.13
N ARG A 9 -5.94 -0.78 2.71
CA ARG A 9 -6.36 0.49 3.30
C ARG A 9 -6.27 0.39 4.82
N GLU A 10 -5.74 1.42 5.45
CA GLU A 10 -5.77 1.52 6.90
C GLU A 10 -7.19 1.80 7.39
N ILE A 11 -7.62 1.06 8.42
CA ILE A 11 -8.80 1.39 9.20
C ILE A 11 -8.41 1.46 10.66
N LEU A 12 -8.56 2.66 11.21
CA LEU A 12 -8.45 2.93 12.63
C LEU A 12 -9.52 2.13 13.39
N SER A 13 -9.10 1.35 14.37
CA SER A 13 -10.02 0.62 15.25
C SER A 13 -10.36 1.52 16.44
N SER A 14 -11.57 2.09 16.47
CA SER A 14 -12.17 2.84 17.59
C SER A 14 -11.38 4.08 18.10
N PRO A 15 -12.05 5.19 18.44
CA PRO A 15 -11.38 6.42 18.92
C PRO A 15 -10.75 6.32 20.32
N PHE A 16 -10.76 5.14 20.97
CA PHE A 16 -10.25 4.96 22.32
C PHE A 16 -8.96 4.12 22.34
N PHE A 17 -7.82 4.82 22.20
CA PHE A 17 -6.45 4.47 22.66
C PHE A 17 -5.73 3.21 22.15
N GLN A 18 -4.89 3.36 21.12
CA GLN A 18 -3.41 3.17 21.11
C GLN A 18 -2.90 3.55 19.71
N MET A 19 -1.74 4.21 19.55
CA MET A 19 -1.18 4.59 18.22
C MET A 19 -0.93 3.40 17.26
N HIS A 20 -1.27 2.17 17.66
CA HIS A 20 -1.01 0.93 16.91
C HIS A 20 -2.22 -0.02 16.85
N ASP A 21 -3.40 0.40 17.33
CA ASP A 21 -4.64 -0.39 17.24
C ASP A 21 -5.39 -0.02 15.95
N TYR A 22 -4.76 -0.26 14.80
CA TYR A 22 -5.42 -0.21 13.49
C TYR A 22 -5.33 -1.56 12.78
N THR A 23 -6.26 -1.77 11.85
CA THR A 23 -6.29 -2.97 11.01
C THR A 23 -6.11 -2.57 9.55
N LEU A 24 -5.46 -3.44 8.79
CA LEU A 24 -5.30 -3.26 7.35
C LEU A 24 -6.39 -4.04 6.63
N ARG A 25 -7.29 -3.36 5.93
CA ARG A 25 -8.29 -4.01 5.08
C ARG A 25 -7.76 -4.17 3.68
N LYS A 26 -7.80 -5.39 3.19
CA LYS A 26 -7.47 -5.72 1.81
C LYS A 26 -8.59 -5.20 0.90
N VAL A 27 -8.36 -4.08 0.22
CA VAL A 27 -9.37 -3.45 -0.63
C VAL A 27 -9.28 -3.93 -2.07
N LEU A 28 -8.08 -4.27 -2.52
CA LEU A 28 -7.82 -4.68 -3.89
C LEU A 28 -6.69 -5.70 -3.93
N ASP A 29 -6.79 -6.69 -4.81
CA ASP A 29 -5.70 -7.58 -5.15
C ASP A 29 -5.75 -8.00 -6.60
N SER A 30 -4.58 -8.35 -7.14
CA SER A 30 -4.45 -8.84 -8.50
C SER A 30 -3.91 -10.24 -8.49
N ASP A 31 -4.51 -11.17 -9.24
CA ASP A 31 -3.96 -12.52 -9.37
C ASP A 31 -2.66 -12.57 -10.22
N LEU A 32 -2.16 -13.77 -10.47
CA LEU A 32 -0.97 -14.00 -11.29
C LEU A 32 -1.12 -13.57 -12.75
N LYS A 33 -2.34 -13.50 -13.26
CA LYS A 33 -2.65 -13.04 -14.62
C LYS A 33 -2.81 -11.52 -14.67
N GLY A 34 -2.76 -10.86 -13.52
CA GLY A 34 -2.97 -9.42 -13.38
C GLY A 34 -4.44 -9.04 -13.33
N GLU A 35 -5.36 -10.00 -13.20
CA GLU A 35 -6.77 -9.70 -13.04
C GLU A 35 -7.00 -9.06 -11.68
N VAL A 36 -7.53 -7.84 -11.71
CA VAL A 36 -7.78 -7.05 -10.51
C VAL A 36 -9.13 -7.41 -9.93
N LYS A 37 -9.12 -7.76 -8.65
CA LYS A 37 -10.31 -8.01 -7.83
C LYS A 37 -10.46 -6.89 -6.80
N VAL A 38 -11.64 -6.28 -6.78
CA VAL A 38 -12.05 -5.36 -5.72
C VAL A 38 -12.77 -6.17 -4.64
N ASN A 39 -12.36 -6.02 -3.39
CA ASN A 39 -12.98 -6.71 -2.26
C ASN A 39 -14.01 -5.78 -1.61
N ALA A 40 -15.30 -6.06 -1.87
CA ALA A 40 -16.40 -5.34 -1.25
C ALA A 40 -16.52 -5.69 0.25
N PRO A 41 -17.08 -4.79 1.08
CA PRO A 41 -17.38 -5.10 2.47
C PRO A 41 -18.32 -6.31 2.63
N PRO A 42 -18.07 -7.22 3.61
CA PRO A 42 -16.92 -7.24 4.50
C PRO A 42 -15.67 -7.82 3.81
N ALA A 43 -14.66 -6.98 3.63
CA ALA A 43 -13.41 -7.37 3.00
C ALA A 43 -12.43 -7.96 4.05
N PRO A 44 -11.49 -8.84 3.64
CA PRO A 44 -10.50 -9.41 4.56
C PRO A 44 -9.70 -8.32 5.27
N THR A 45 -9.49 -8.51 6.58
CA THR A 45 -8.67 -7.60 7.41
C THR A 45 -7.44 -8.34 7.93
N LEU A 46 -6.38 -7.58 8.19
CA LEU A 46 -5.18 -8.04 8.85
C LEU A 46 -5.02 -7.25 10.14
N THR A 47 -4.76 -7.96 11.22
CA THR A 47 -4.34 -7.37 12.49
C THR A 47 -2.86 -7.68 12.72
N ARG A 48 -2.16 -6.77 13.42
CA ARG A 48 -0.73 -6.93 13.67
C ARG A 48 -0.41 -8.17 14.53
N LYS A 49 -1.33 -8.58 15.41
CA LYS A 49 -1.16 -9.72 16.32
C LYS A 49 -1.34 -11.07 15.63
N GLU A 50 -2.07 -11.13 14.52
CA GLU A 50 -2.41 -12.39 13.84
C GLU A 50 -1.39 -12.81 12.78
N ASP A 51 -0.63 -11.87 12.20
CA ASP A 51 0.26 -12.17 11.06
C ASP A 51 1.63 -11.48 11.16
N ALA A 52 2.56 -12.13 11.84
CA ALA A 52 3.96 -11.67 11.96
C ALA A 52 4.69 -11.60 10.61
N PHE A 53 4.26 -12.37 9.60
CA PHE A 53 4.88 -12.32 8.26
C PHE A 53 4.53 -11.03 7.53
N LYS A 54 3.40 -10.39 7.88
CA LYS A 54 2.93 -9.14 7.28
C LYS A 54 3.20 -7.89 8.11
N ASP A 55 3.96 -8.00 9.19
CA ASP A 55 4.38 -6.88 10.03
C ASP A 55 5.09 -5.76 9.23
N TYR A 56 5.76 -6.10 8.13
CA TYR A 56 6.39 -5.12 7.24
C TYR A 56 5.39 -4.13 6.59
N LEU A 57 4.13 -4.54 6.37
CA LEU A 57 3.08 -3.66 5.88
C LEU A 57 2.72 -2.61 6.93
N PHE A 58 2.55 -3.05 8.17
CA PHE A 58 2.29 -2.17 9.31
C PHE A 58 3.46 -1.21 9.56
N LYS A 59 4.70 -1.71 9.52
CA LYS A 59 5.90 -0.86 9.61
C LYS A 59 5.91 0.23 8.54
N SER A 60 5.55 -0.10 7.31
CA SER A 60 5.50 0.87 6.20
C SER A 60 4.49 1.98 6.45
N VAL A 61 3.33 1.63 7.02
CA VAL A 61 2.31 2.61 7.43
C VAL A 61 2.83 3.46 8.60
N ASP A 62 3.34 2.83 9.66
CA ASP A 62 3.80 3.51 10.89
C ASP A 62 4.89 4.57 10.62
N CYS A 63 5.87 4.25 9.78
CA CYS A 63 6.95 5.20 9.45
C CYS A 63 6.64 6.04 8.21
N ALA A 64 5.53 5.76 7.53
CA ALA A 64 5.23 6.27 6.20
C ALA A 64 6.35 6.06 5.17
N LEU A 65 7.30 5.14 5.35
CA LEU A 65 8.37 4.86 4.39
C LEU A 65 8.17 3.55 3.64
N VAL A 66 8.86 3.42 2.51
CA VAL A 66 8.92 2.18 1.76
C VAL A 66 9.69 1.13 2.58
N VAL A 67 9.09 -0.03 2.78
CA VAL A 67 9.71 -1.16 3.50
C VAL A 67 9.85 -2.34 2.55
N THR A 68 11.05 -2.91 2.49
CA THR A 68 11.33 -4.13 1.73
C THR A 68 11.36 -5.31 2.68
N GLN A 69 10.73 -6.42 2.29
CA GLN A 69 10.77 -7.67 3.06
C GLN A 69 10.90 -8.87 2.14
N ARG A 70 11.63 -9.90 2.57
CA ARG A 70 11.71 -11.17 1.84
C ARG A 70 10.84 -12.23 2.52
N LEU A 71 9.85 -12.74 1.79
CA LEU A 71 8.89 -13.76 2.26
C LEU A 71 8.89 -14.94 1.31
N TYR A 72 9.04 -16.16 1.83
CA TYR A 72 8.98 -17.40 1.03
C TYR A 72 9.86 -17.40 -0.23
N GLY A 73 11.02 -16.74 -0.16
CA GLY A 73 11.96 -16.62 -1.28
C GLY A 73 11.70 -15.44 -2.22
N GLU A 74 10.57 -14.74 -2.07
CA GLU A 74 10.16 -13.59 -2.88
C GLU A 74 10.40 -12.26 -2.17
N ASN A 75 10.70 -11.21 -2.94
CA ASN A 75 10.93 -9.88 -2.43
C ASN A 75 9.65 -9.04 -2.57
N HIS A 76 9.19 -8.52 -1.44
CA HIS A 76 8.04 -7.65 -1.34
C HIS A 76 8.48 -6.22 -1.05
N LEU A 77 7.74 -5.27 -1.62
CA LEU A 77 7.89 -3.85 -1.38
C LEU A 77 6.55 -3.33 -0.85
N ALA A 78 6.53 -2.95 0.42
CA ALA A 78 5.44 -2.19 1.01
C ALA A 78 5.65 -0.70 0.71
N VAL A 79 4.74 -0.10 -0.04
CA VAL A 79 4.78 1.31 -0.42
C VAL A 79 3.59 2.04 0.20
N PRO A 80 3.81 3.00 1.10
CA PRO A 80 2.73 3.77 1.69
C PRO A 80 2.25 4.83 0.70
N LEU A 81 0.94 4.97 0.56
CA LEU A 81 0.31 6.13 -0.05
C LEU A 81 -0.12 7.08 1.05
N ARG A 82 0.30 8.33 0.91
CA ARG A 82 0.22 9.33 1.98
C ARG A 82 -0.88 10.36 1.72
N ASN A 83 -1.41 10.94 2.78
CA ASN A 83 -2.21 12.16 2.70
C ASN A 83 -1.31 13.41 2.58
N THR A 84 -1.94 14.59 2.55
CA THR A 84 -1.24 15.87 2.43
C THR A 84 -0.40 16.25 3.65
N THR A 85 -0.68 15.69 4.84
CA THR A 85 0.14 15.86 6.06
C THR A 85 1.34 14.90 6.08
N GLY A 86 1.43 13.98 5.12
CA GLY A 86 2.50 13.00 4.99
C GLY A 86 2.27 11.71 5.76
N GLU A 87 1.11 11.53 6.40
CA GLU A 87 0.71 10.31 7.07
C GLU A 87 0.29 9.25 6.05
N ALA A 88 0.67 7.99 6.27
CA ALA A 88 0.20 6.90 5.42
C ALA A 88 -1.28 6.64 5.68
N ILE A 89 -2.07 6.46 4.61
CA ILE A 89 -3.49 6.10 4.69
C ILE A 89 -3.82 4.78 3.98
N MET A 90 -2.90 4.32 3.13
CA MET A 90 -2.94 3.06 2.41
C MET A 90 -1.53 2.50 2.23
N VAL A 91 -1.41 1.20 2.01
CA VAL A 91 -0.15 0.54 1.67
C VAL A 91 -0.34 -0.40 0.48
N LEU A 92 0.55 -0.27 -0.51
CA LEU A 92 0.67 -1.14 -1.66
C LEU A 92 1.68 -2.24 -1.34
N ASP A 93 1.28 -3.50 -1.41
CA ASP A 93 2.15 -4.67 -1.37
C ASP A 93 2.49 -5.09 -2.80
N LEU A 94 3.73 -4.82 -3.20
CA LEU A 94 4.25 -5.17 -4.51
C LEU A 94 5.22 -6.35 -4.39
N ASN A 95 4.82 -7.49 -4.93
CA ASN A 95 5.72 -8.61 -5.09
C ASN A 95 6.59 -8.45 -6.35
N LEU A 96 7.90 -8.48 -6.16
CA LEU A 96 8.94 -8.38 -7.19
C LEU A 96 9.50 -9.76 -7.58
N GLY A 97 9.03 -10.83 -6.96
CA GLY A 97 9.48 -12.18 -7.19
C GLY A 97 10.80 -12.53 -6.50
N PRO A 98 11.47 -13.62 -6.90
CA PRO A 98 12.71 -14.07 -6.28
C PRO A 98 13.91 -13.22 -6.72
N ARG A 99 13.77 -12.36 -7.73
CA ARG A 99 14.84 -11.49 -8.21
C ARG A 99 15.13 -10.43 -7.17
N GLN A 100 16.41 -10.28 -6.82
CA GLN A 100 16.85 -9.36 -5.79
C GLN A 100 16.68 -7.89 -6.19
N GLN A 101 16.72 -7.58 -7.49
CA GLN A 101 16.46 -6.25 -8.03
C GLN A 101 15.73 -6.32 -9.37
N LEU A 102 14.92 -5.29 -9.64
CA LEU A 102 14.34 -5.01 -10.96
C LEU A 102 15.42 -4.55 -11.93
N SER A 103 15.20 -4.75 -13.24
CA SER A 103 16.06 -4.12 -14.25
C SER A 103 15.96 -2.59 -14.14
N PRO A 104 16.98 -1.82 -14.57
CA PRO A 104 16.94 -0.36 -14.50
C PRO A 104 15.69 0.25 -15.16
N CYS A 105 15.28 -0.29 -16.31
CA CYS A 105 14.06 0.16 -16.99
C CYS A 105 12.81 -0.13 -16.16
N ALA A 106 12.65 -1.36 -15.65
CA ALA A 106 11.49 -1.74 -14.84
C ALA A 106 11.45 -0.96 -13.51
N HIS A 107 12.60 -0.68 -12.91
CA HIS A 107 12.70 0.17 -11.72
C HIS A 107 12.23 1.59 -12.00
N LYS A 108 12.68 2.19 -13.12
CA LYS A 108 12.25 3.53 -13.55
C LYS A 108 10.75 3.60 -13.78
N ASP A 109 10.17 2.59 -14.43
CA ASP A 109 8.74 2.57 -14.70
C ASP A 109 7.93 2.32 -13.42
N LEU A 110 8.42 1.49 -12.50
CA LEU A 110 7.82 1.35 -11.17
C LEU A 110 7.80 2.69 -10.42
N GLN A 111 8.90 3.43 -10.40
CA GLN A 111 8.94 4.74 -9.75
C GLN A 111 7.92 5.72 -10.35
N LYS A 112 7.73 5.72 -11.67
CA LYS A 112 6.69 6.55 -12.31
C LYS A 112 5.28 6.12 -11.89
N MET A 113 4.99 4.82 -11.89
CA MET A 113 3.68 4.31 -11.46
C MET A 113 3.38 4.70 -10.01
N LEU A 114 4.35 4.57 -9.12
CA LEU A 114 4.18 4.97 -7.72
C LEU A 114 3.93 6.47 -7.54
N LYS A 115 4.63 7.31 -8.33
CA LYS A 115 4.37 8.76 -8.34
C LYS A 115 2.96 9.10 -8.82
N ILE A 116 2.48 8.43 -9.88
CA ILE A 116 1.12 8.61 -10.39
C ILE A 116 0.10 8.18 -9.35
N ALA A 117 0.29 7.03 -8.69
CA ALA A 117 -0.60 6.55 -7.63
C ALA A 117 -0.66 7.51 -6.44
N GLN A 118 0.48 8.06 -6.02
CA GLN A 118 0.54 9.06 -4.95
C GLN A 118 -0.18 10.36 -5.34
N ALA A 119 0.02 10.84 -6.58
CA ALA A 119 -0.64 12.03 -7.08
C ALA A 119 -2.16 11.85 -7.16
N ALA A 120 -2.62 10.71 -7.69
CA ALA A 120 -4.05 10.38 -7.72
C ALA A 120 -4.64 10.29 -6.31
N THR A 121 -3.88 9.77 -5.35
CA THR A 121 -4.30 9.74 -3.93
C THR A 121 -4.49 11.15 -3.38
N HIS A 122 -3.54 12.06 -3.64
CA HIS A 122 -3.68 13.46 -3.24
C HIS A 122 -4.90 14.13 -3.86
N GLU A 123 -5.13 13.95 -5.16
CA GLU A 123 -6.28 14.55 -5.86
C GLU A 123 -7.62 14.06 -5.28
N ILE A 124 -7.76 12.75 -5.03
CA ILE A 124 -8.98 12.19 -4.43
C ILE A 124 -9.21 12.76 -3.02
N LEU A 125 -8.18 12.85 -2.19
CA LEU A 125 -8.30 13.41 -0.84
C LEU A 125 -8.61 14.91 -0.86
N LYS A 126 -8.08 15.61 -1.86
CA LYS A 126 -8.33 17.03 -2.07
C LYS A 126 -9.80 17.28 -2.41
N GLU A 127 -10.34 16.53 -3.37
CA GLU A 127 -11.75 16.55 -3.73
C GLU A 127 -12.66 16.20 -2.53
N ASP A 128 -12.32 15.15 -1.77
CA ASP A 128 -13.06 14.74 -0.56
C ASP A 128 -13.06 15.82 0.54
N SER A 129 -11.98 16.62 0.62
CA SER A 129 -11.89 17.76 1.53
C SER A 129 -12.60 19.03 1.04
N GLY A 130 -13.10 19.04 -0.20
CA GLY A 130 -13.74 20.19 -0.83
C GLY A 130 -12.77 21.22 -1.41
N ASP A 131 -11.49 20.89 -1.53
CA ASP A 131 -10.48 21.71 -2.21
C ASP A 131 -10.47 21.38 -3.71
N LEU A 132 -10.60 22.39 -4.57
CA LEU A 132 -10.81 22.24 -6.02
C LEU A 132 -9.61 22.68 -6.87
N GLU A 133 -8.50 23.11 -6.24
CA GLU A 133 -7.30 23.48 -6.98
C GLU A 133 -6.64 22.22 -7.60
N PRO A 134 -6.08 22.22 -8.81
CA PRO A 134 -5.45 21.02 -9.38
C PRO A 134 -4.03 20.76 -8.84
N TYR A 135 -3.65 19.51 -8.56
CA TYR A 135 -2.26 19.11 -8.30
C TYR A 135 -1.54 18.74 -9.60
N TYR A 136 -0.57 19.56 -10.02
CA TYR A 136 0.24 19.29 -11.20
C TYR A 136 1.42 18.38 -10.86
N VAL A 137 1.57 17.27 -11.59
CA VAL A 137 2.78 16.43 -11.55
C VAL A 137 3.70 16.84 -12.70
N LEU A 138 4.90 17.33 -12.37
CA LEU A 138 6.00 17.56 -13.33
C LEU A 138 6.80 16.28 -13.58
#